data_AF-A0A7X7P399-F1
#
_entry.id   AF-A0A7X7P399-F1
#
_cell.length_a   1.000
_cell.length_b   1.000
_cell.length_c   1.000
_cell.angle_alpha   90.00
_cell.angle_beta   90.00
_cell.angle_gamma   90.00
#
_symmetry.space_group_name_H-M   'P 1'
#
loop_
_entity.id
_entity.type
_entity.pdbx_description
1 polymer ?
#
loop_
_entity_poly.entity_id
_entity_poly.type
_entity_poly.pdbx_seq_one_letter_code
_entity_poly.pdbx_strand_id
1 'polypeptide(L)'
;MEPFRTARLSSNSVRVTGPERMVVVDAGGDPEVLRRHLDAIRSAQPAPPLPVCLVQTHAHIDHIAGLTDFGAWPEGWRFELAAHSAGLRILRQGDPIAALADLTGRTLRPFRPPGWRFWTVLPKPGAAAAEPDRAIPLGGGVNLEAFCTPGHSPDSVTWRVGTVLFAGDLLAATAPLVAGIPGWDRSALLVSLDRLEQLMKAYRIEQVHVGHGAPLGPEAVADAIARSRREAGDLIRIEPVDSDRLRRMAGYAEGLIGELEELFLEMTRRIARLADKLAQVQEIRAADEVRGFDRSGEARELLAAFERFKRTAHGQGDGFLGVAAKGVQTVQRISGLLWWERLDEVLDESFLRFVRTRVVDFIQRAKGLSPARDLQPADAAEAVRAYARHLLDQQDAACSLGEAEKEGEAALRRRLVACLARTPSLGTATLDLSLPAESVSARMDSVRFFDALTRWIEQAVDQGAARFALRLLGTGSETRLELDAEAMAWSLSGQSAMVWEIIFARAGARIIWPAVPGEPLSFAFES
;
A
#
# COMPACT_ATOMS: atom_id res chain seq x y z
N MET A 1 19.44 -21.50 5.35
CA MET A 1 18.95 -20.65 4.24
C MET A 1 18.78 -19.26 4.84
N GLU A 2 19.82 -18.42 4.80
CA GLU A 2 19.71 -17.04 5.29
C GLU A 2 19.39 -16.12 4.11
N PRO A 3 18.38 -15.23 4.22
CA PRO A 3 18.07 -14.30 3.15
C PRO A 3 19.15 -13.22 3.09
N PHE A 4 19.99 -13.28 2.06
CA PHE A 4 20.86 -12.16 1.70
C PHE A 4 19.98 -11.05 1.08
N ARG A 5 19.94 -9.88 1.69
CA ARG A 5 19.29 -8.70 1.13
C ARG A 5 20.32 -7.91 0.33
N THR A 6 20.20 -7.93 -0.99
CA THR A 6 20.91 -6.99 -1.86
C THR A 6 20.38 -5.58 -1.62
N ALA A 7 21.21 -4.57 -1.90
CA ALA A 7 20.80 -3.17 -1.79
C ALA A 7 19.76 -2.77 -2.86
N ARG A 8 19.70 -3.50 -3.98
CA ARG A 8 18.75 -3.31 -5.08
C ARG A 8 17.55 -4.24 -4.98
N LEU A 9 16.39 -3.77 -5.47
CA LEU A 9 15.20 -4.61 -5.70
C LEU A 9 15.58 -5.79 -6.61
N SER A 10 15.36 -7.00 -6.11
CA SER A 10 15.65 -8.24 -6.83
C SER A 10 14.57 -9.27 -6.53
N SER A 11 14.24 -10.06 -7.55
CA SER A 11 13.48 -11.29 -7.40
C SER A 11 14.29 -12.35 -6.66
N ASN A 12 13.58 -13.36 -6.18
CA ASN A 12 14.12 -14.67 -5.84
C ASN A 12 14.74 -15.28 -7.11
N SER A 13 15.84 -16.01 -6.91
CA SER A 13 16.45 -16.85 -7.93
C SER A 13 16.68 -18.25 -7.36
N VAL A 14 16.35 -19.28 -8.13
CA VAL A 14 16.41 -20.67 -7.66
C VAL A 14 17.21 -21.53 -8.62
N ARG A 15 18.08 -22.37 -8.08
CA ARG A 15 18.84 -23.35 -8.85
C ARG A 15 18.18 -24.72 -8.77
N VAL A 16 18.01 -25.37 -9.93
CA VAL A 16 17.57 -26.77 -10.04
C VAL A 16 18.66 -27.56 -10.76
N THR A 17 19.05 -28.70 -10.22
CA THR A 17 20.08 -29.57 -10.83
C THR A 17 19.43 -30.82 -11.38
N GLY A 18 19.53 -31.04 -12.68
CA GLY A 18 19.14 -32.27 -13.35
C GLY A 18 20.36 -33.09 -13.83
N PRO A 19 20.17 -34.36 -14.21
CA PRO A 19 21.24 -35.20 -14.73
C PRO A 19 21.93 -34.67 -15.99
N GLU A 20 21.20 -33.96 -16.85
CA GLU A 20 21.70 -33.49 -18.15
C GLU A 20 21.81 -31.97 -18.25
N ARG A 21 21.18 -31.19 -17.36
CA ARG A 21 21.26 -29.72 -17.34
C ARG A 21 21.23 -29.17 -15.92
N MET A 22 21.91 -28.04 -15.72
CA MET A 22 21.70 -27.20 -14.54
C MET A 22 20.80 -26.03 -14.92
N VAL A 23 19.86 -25.66 -14.05
CA VAL A 23 18.87 -24.62 -14.30
C VAL A 23 19.00 -23.53 -13.24
N VAL A 24 18.89 -22.28 -13.67
CA VAL A 24 18.68 -21.13 -12.77
C VAL A 24 17.39 -20.45 -13.21
N VAL A 25 16.39 -20.45 -12.33
CA VAL A 25 15.10 -19.77 -12.50
C VAL A 25 15.23 -18.35 -11.98
N ASP A 26 14.96 -17.39 -12.86
CA ASP A 26 15.21 -15.96 -12.77
C ASP A 26 16.67 -15.60 -12.51
N ALA A 27 17.18 -14.56 -13.18
CA ALA A 27 18.58 -14.14 -12.97
C ALA A 27 18.73 -13.13 -11.81
N GLY A 28 17.60 -12.70 -11.25
CA GLY A 28 17.53 -11.66 -10.24
C GLY A 28 17.75 -10.26 -10.80
N GLY A 29 17.56 -9.29 -9.92
CA GLY A 29 17.67 -7.86 -10.20
C GLY A 29 19.09 -7.33 -9.99
N ASP A 30 20.00 -8.17 -9.51
CA ASP A 30 21.38 -7.85 -9.19
C ASP A 30 22.31 -8.94 -9.77
N PRO A 31 23.30 -8.60 -10.61
CA PRO A 31 24.29 -9.54 -11.14
C PRO A 31 25.00 -10.39 -10.09
N GLU A 32 25.12 -9.92 -8.85
CA GLU A 32 25.72 -10.69 -7.76
C GLU A 32 24.91 -11.96 -7.43
N VAL A 33 23.58 -11.92 -7.61
CA VAL A 33 22.70 -13.09 -7.42
C VAL A 33 23.06 -14.17 -8.43
N LEU A 34 23.13 -13.81 -9.72
CA LEU A 34 23.51 -14.75 -10.77
C LEU A 34 24.95 -15.26 -10.57
N ARG A 35 25.88 -14.39 -10.15
CA ARG A 35 27.28 -14.76 -9.91
C ARG A 35 27.37 -15.91 -8.89
N ARG A 36 26.64 -15.81 -7.78
CA ARG A 36 26.60 -16.86 -6.75
C ARG A 36 26.06 -18.18 -7.27
N HIS A 37 25.03 -18.14 -8.11
CA HIS A 37 24.52 -19.36 -8.75
C HIS A 37 25.57 -19.99 -9.66
N LEU A 38 26.27 -19.19 -10.49
CA LEU A 38 27.32 -19.70 -11.37
C LEU A 38 28.54 -20.22 -10.61
N ASP A 39 28.95 -19.59 -9.51
CA ASP A 39 30.04 -20.08 -8.65
C ASP A 39 29.66 -21.41 -8.00
N ALA A 40 28.45 -21.50 -7.46
CA ALA A 40 27.96 -22.75 -6.87
C ALA A 40 27.76 -23.84 -7.93
N ILE A 41 27.41 -23.49 -9.18
CA ILE A 41 27.36 -24.43 -10.31
C ILE A 41 28.77 -24.89 -10.66
N ARG A 42 29.75 -24.00 -10.70
CA ARG A 42 31.14 -24.34 -11.02
C ARG A 42 31.70 -25.40 -10.09
N SER A 43 31.42 -25.30 -8.80
CA SER A 43 31.82 -26.30 -7.80
C SER A 43 31.12 -27.66 -7.97
N ALA A 44 29.99 -27.72 -8.69
CA ALA A 44 29.18 -28.91 -8.90
C ALA A 44 29.21 -29.45 -10.35
N GLN A 45 29.88 -28.76 -11.28
CA GLN A 45 29.93 -29.15 -12.69
C GLN A 45 30.70 -30.46 -12.88
N PRO A 46 30.14 -31.46 -13.60
CA PRO A 46 30.92 -32.63 -14.01
C PRO A 46 31.88 -32.29 -15.16
N ALA A 47 32.75 -33.26 -15.48
CA ALA A 47 33.58 -33.24 -16.67
C ALA A 47 33.07 -34.29 -17.67
N PRO A 48 32.58 -33.90 -18.87
CA PRO A 48 32.46 -32.53 -19.40
C PRO A 48 31.29 -31.73 -18.76
N PRO A 49 31.34 -30.38 -18.78
CA PRO A 49 30.29 -29.55 -18.18
C PRO A 49 28.89 -29.77 -18.78
N LEU A 50 27.90 -29.84 -17.90
CA LEU A 50 26.49 -29.80 -18.27
C LEU A 50 26.12 -28.39 -18.75
N PRO A 51 25.22 -28.26 -19.74
CA PRO A 51 24.67 -26.97 -20.11
C PRO A 51 23.96 -26.30 -18.92
N VAL A 52 24.08 -24.98 -18.84
CA VAL A 52 23.39 -24.13 -17.86
C VAL A 52 22.23 -23.42 -18.57
N CYS A 53 21.00 -23.78 -18.20
CA CYS A 53 19.78 -23.17 -18.72
C CYS A 53 19.30 -22.08 -17.76
N LEU A 54 19.37 -20.83 -18.20
CA LEU A 54 18.77 -19.70 -17.50
C LEU A 54 17.31 -19.59 -17.93
N VAL A 55 16.41 -19.59 -16.98
CA VAL A 55 14.96 -19.68 -17.20
C VAL A 55 14.33 -18.44 -16.60
N GLN A 56 13.48 -17.74 -17.34
CA GLN A 56 12.78 -16.56 -16.81
C GLN A 56 11.30 -16.88 -16.61
N THR A 57 10.77 -16.51 -15.44
CA THR A 57 9.34 -16.48 -15.18
C THR A 57 8.69 -15.35 -15.97
N HIS A 58 9.33 -14.18 -16.05
CA HIS A 58 8.95 -13.04 -16.91
C HIS A 58 10.09 -12.03 -17.03
N ALA A 59 9.91 -10.99 -17.86
CA ALA A 59 10.97 -10.05 -18.24
C ALA A 59 10.88 -8.66 -17.59
N HIS A 60 10.52 -8.57 -16.30
CA HIS A 60 10.74 -7.35 -15.51
C HIS A 60 12.18 -7.27 -15.01
N ILE A 61 12.70 -6.04 -14.87
CA ILE A 61 14.12 -5.76 -14.66
C ILE A 61 14.69 -6.39 -13.39
N ASP A 62 13.88 -6.56 -12.35
CA ASP A 62 14.23 -7.21 -11.10
C ASP A 62 14.31 -8.75 -11.20
N HIS A 63 13.91 -9.34 -12.33
CA HIS A 63 14.12 -10.76 -12.66
C HIS A 63 15.25 -10.97 -13.67
N ILE A 64 15.47 -9.99 -14.57
CA ILE A 64 16.36 -10.17 -15.73
C ILE A 64 17.67 -9.37 -15.69
N ALA A 65 17.83 -8.42 -14.78
CA ALA A 65 19.04 -7.58 -14.79
C ALA A 65 20.32 -8.39 -14.56
N GLY A 66 20.23 -9.51 -13.82
CA GLY A 66 21.33 -10.45 -13.69
C GLY A 66 21.82 -10.99 -15.04
N LEU A 67 20.99 -11.04 -16.09
CA LEU A 67 21.41 -11.39 -17.45
C LEU A 67 22.05 -10.20 -18.17
N THR A 68 21.40 -9.04 -18.11
CA THR A 68 21.72 -7.88 -18.96
C THR A 68 22.97 -7.15 -18.48
N ASP A 69 23.24 -7.22 -17.17
CA ASP A 69 24.29 -6.45 -16.50
C ASP A 69 25.47 -7.35 -16.03
N PHE A 70 25.43 -8.67 -16.30
CA PHE A 70 26.45 -9.62 -15.82
C PHE A 70 27.86 -9.34 -16.32
N GLY A 71 27.99 -8.94 -17.59
CA GLY A 71 29.27 -8.69 -18.25
C GLY A 71 29.96 -9.96 -18.76
N ALA A 72 30.64 -10.71 -17.89
CA ALA A 72 31.57 -11.78 -18.29
C ALA A 72 31.03 -13.18 -17.97
N TRP A 73 30.79 -13.99 -19.01
CA TRP A 73 30.28 -15.35 -18.88
C TRP A 73 31.43 -16.38 -18.83
N PRO A 74 31.31 -17.45 -18.03
CA PRO A 74 32.30 -18.52 -17.98
C PRO A 74 32.62 -19.13 -19.35
N GLU A 75 33.92 -19.17 -19.72
CA GLU A 75 34.38 -19.80 -20.96
C GLU A 75 34.21 -21.32 -20.94
N GLY A 76 33.98 -21.91 -22.12
CA GLY A 76 33.82 -23.36 -22.30
C GLY A 76 32.48 -23.93 -21.82
N TRP A 77 31.63 -23.11 -21.20
CA TRP A 77 30.28 -23.52 -20.77
C TRP A 77 29.27 -23.33 -21.90
N ARG A 78 28.28 -24.23 -21.95
CA ARG A 78 27.14 -24.10 -22.85
C ARG A 78 25.99 -23.45 -22.09
N PHE A 79 25.51 -22.32 -22.59
CA PHE A 79 24.39 -21.62 -21.99
C PHE A 79 23.14 -21.72 -22.87
N GLU A 80 22.01 -21.83 -22.19
CA GLU A 80 20.69 -21.83 -22.81
C GLU A 80 19.82 -20.77 -22.11
N LEU A 81 18.87 -20.18 -22.83
CA LEU A 81 17.88 -19.26 -22.26
C LEU A 81 16.46 -19.73 -22.60
N ALA A 82 15.64 -19.95 -21.58
CA ALA A 82 14.23 -20.29 -21.71
C ALA A 82 13.35 -19.16 -21.18
N ALA A 83 12.43 -18.68 -22.00
CA ALA A 83 11.44 -17.67 -21.59
C ALA A 83 10.28 -17.65 -22.59
N HIS A 84 9.20 -16.97 -22.22
CA HIS A 84 8.14 -16.65 -23.15
C HIS A 84 8.66 -15.83 -24.34
N SER A 85 8.06 -16.03 -25.52
CA SER A 85 8.45 -15.32 -26.75
C SER A 85 8.47 -13.80 -26.60
N ALA A 86 7.48 -13.22 -25.91
CA ALA A 86 7.42 -11.79 -25.63
C ALA A 86 8.56 -11.34 -24.68
N GLY A 87 8.90 -12.12 -23.66
CA GLY A 87 10.01 -11.84 -22.75
C GLY A 87 11.38 -11.88 -23.46
N LEU A 88 11.57 -12.86 -24.35
CA LEU A 88 12.75 -12.90 -25.23
C LEU A 88 12.85 -11.66 -26.13
N ARG A 89 11.72 -11.14 -26.61
CA ARG A 89 11.69 -9.90 -27.40
C ARG A 89 12.09 -8.70 -26.55
N ILE A 90 11.54 -8.57 -25.34
CA ILE A 90 11.87 -7.50 -24.38
C ILE A 90 13.39 -7.49 -24.12
N LEU A 91 13.97 -8.64 -23.77
CA LEU A 91 15.41 -8.81 -23.57
C LEU A 91 16.24 -8.41 -24.79
N ARG A 92 15.87 -8.88 -25.99
CA ARG A 92 16.62 -8.60 -27.23
C ARG A 92 16.56 -7.14 -27.65
N GLN A 93 15.45 -6.46 -27.36
CA GLN A 93 15.24 -5.05 -27.69
C GLN A 93 15.80 -4.12 -26.62
N GLY A 94 15.87 -4.58 -25.36
CA GLY A 94 16.14 -3.71 -24.22
C GLY A 94 15.00 -2.73 -23.99
N ASP A 95 13.74 -3.19 -24.12
CA ASP A 95 12.53 -2.34 -23.98
C ASP A 95 12.37 -1.91 -22.51
N PRO A 96 12.61 -0.63 -22.17
CA PRO A 96 12.67 -0.19 -20.79
C PRO A 96 11.29 0.00 -20.16
N ILE A 97 10.24 0.15 -20.97
CA ILE A 97 8.86 0.28 -20.49
C ILE A 97 8.31 -1.10 -20.14
N ALA A 98 8.41 -2.05 -21.08
CA ALA A 98 7.89 -3.40 -20.87
C ALA A 98 8.63 -4.16 -19.76
N ALA A 99 9.90 -3.84 -19.52
CA ALA A 99 10.68 -4.42 -18.42
C ALA A 99 10.61 -3.62 -17.11
N LEU A 100 9.83 -2.52 -17.06
CA LEU A 100 9.74 -1.60 -15.91
C LEU A 100 11.07 -0.93 -15.51
N ALA A 101 12.05 -0.92 -16.41
CA ALA A 101 13.34 -0.26 -16.19
C ALA A 101 13.16 1.24 -15.97
N ASP A 102 12.28 1.88 -16.74
CA ASP A 102 11.97 3.32 -16.61
C ASP A 102 11.34 3.67 -15.26
N LEU A 103 10.45 2.81 -14.74
CA LEU A 103 9.79 3.04 -13.44
C LEU A 103 10.74 2.89 -12.26
N THR A 104 11.82 2.11 -12.45
CA THR A 104 12.85 1.86 -11.43
C THR A 104 14.06 2.80 -11.58
N GLY A 105 14.09 3.66 -12.60
CA GLY A 105 15.24 4.53 -12.90
C GLY A 105 16.48 3.75 -13.37
N ARG A 106 16.32 2.49 -13.77
CA ARG A 106 17.40 1.61 -14.18
C ARG A 106 17.52 1.57 -15.69
N THR A 107 18.75 1.42 -16.19
CA THR A 107 18.97 1.17 -17.62
C THR A 107 18.86 -0.32 -17.90
N LEU A 108 18.05 -0.68 -18.90
CA LEU A 108 18.03 -2.03 -19.46
C LEU A 108 18.94 -2.10 -20.69
N ARG A 109 19.89 -3.02 -20.70
CA ARG A 109 20.73 -3.28 -21.87
C ARG A 109 20.13 -4.39 -22.73
N PRO A 110 20.12 -4.25 -24.07
CA PRO A 110 19.74 -5.35 -24.95
C PRO A 110 20.62 -6.59 -24.70
N PHE A 111 20.01 -7.74 -24.47
CA PHE A 111 20.70 -9.00 -24.24
C PHE A 111 20.60 -9.91 -25.47
N ARG A 112 21.73 -10.08 -26.16
CA ARG A 112 21.85 -10.87 -27.41
C ARG A 112 23.07 -11.78 -27.36
N PRO A 113 23.07 -12.82 -26.51
CA PRO A 113 24.25 -13.65 -26.33
C PRO A 113 24.51 -14.49 -27.59
N PRO A 114 25.73 -14.47 -28.16
CA PRO A 114 26.07 -15.26 -29.33
C PRO A 114 26.21 -16.74 -28.96
N GLY A 115 25.73 -17.63 -29.83
CA GLY A 115 25.91 -19.08 -29.69
C GLY A 115 25.05 -19.77 -28.62
N TRP A 116 24.22 -19.03 -27.89
CA TRP A 116 23.32 -19.60 -26.89
C TRP A 116 22.10 -20.27 -27.54
N ARG A 117 21.64 -21.38 -26.94
CA ARG A 117 20.39 -22.04 -27.34
C ARG A 117 19.20 -21.35 -26.71
N PHE A 118 18.12 -21.16 -27.46
CA PHE A 118 16.88 -20.56 -26.94
C PHE A 118 15.75 -21.60 -26.87
N TRP A 119 15.05 -21.62 -25.74
CA TRP A 119 13.82 -22.38 -25.54
C TRP A 119 12.65 -21.41 -25.48
N THR A 120 11.97 -21.21 -26.61
CA THR A 120 10.83 -20.30 -26.69
C THR A 120 9.57 -20.97 -26.16
N VAL A 121 8.92 -20.32 -25.18
CA VAL A 121 7.60 -20.70 -24.66
C VAL A 121 6.52 -19.87 -25.37
N LEU A 122 5.46 -20.55 -25.80
CA LEU A 122 4.26 -19.97 -26.41
C LEU A 122 3.06 -20.76 -25.92
N PRO A 123 1.91 -20.12 -25.64
CA PRO A 123 0.71 -20.85 -25.27
C PRO A 123 0.28 -21.78 -26.41
N LYS A 124 -0.11 -23.01 -26.08
CA LYS A 124 -0.69 -23.95 -27.04
C LYS A 124 -2.21 -23.73 -27.13
N PRO A 125 -2.75 -23.29 -28.28
CA PRO A 125 -4.19 -23.13 -28.44
C PRO A 125 -4.93 -24.45 -28.23
N GLY A 126 -5.96 -24.45 -27.38
CA GLY A 126 -6.79 -25.63 -27.10
C GLY A 126 -6.15 -26.68 -26.18
N ALA A 127 -4.95 -26.45 -25.65
CA ALA A 127 -4.35 -27.34 -24.66
C ALA A 127 -5.16 -27.34 -23.35
N ALA A 128 -5.21 -28.49 -22.69
CA ALA A 128 -5.76 -28.57 -21.34
C ALA A 128 -4.94 -27.68 -20.38
N ALA A 129 -5.57 -27.15 -19.33
CA ALA A 129 -4.89 -26.24 -18.40
C ALA A 129 -3.63 -26.86 -17.76
N ALA A 130 -3.67 -28.16 -17.47
CA ALA A 130 -2.56 -28.93 -16.94
C ALA A 130 -1.68 -29.58 -18.03
N GLU A 131 -1.82 -29.23 -19.30
CA GLU A 131 -0.84 -29.62 -20.31
C GLU A 131 0.25 -28.53 -20.41
N PRO A 132 1.54 -28.92 -20.40
CA PRO A 132 2.63 -27.95 -20.53
C PRO A 132 2.70 -27.36 -21.93
N ASP A 133 2.86 -26.04 -21.99
CA ASP A 133 3.09 -25.27 -23.22
C ASP A 133 4.47 -25.58 -23.82
N ARG A 134 5.45 -25.88 -22.95
CA ARG A 134 6.80 -26.31 -23.33
C ARG A 134 7.35 -27.30 -22.30
N ALA A 135 8.10 -28.29 -22.77
CA ALA A 135 8.88 -29.18 -21.92
C ALA A 135 10.36 -29.12 -22.31
N ILE A 136 11.24 -28.99 -21.31
CA ILE A 136 12.70 -28.94 -21.46
C ILE A 136 13.27 -30.13 -20.67
N PRO A 137 13.91 -31.12 -21.32
CA PRO A 137 14.30 -32.36 -20.64
C PRO A 137 15.50 -32.16 -19.72
N LEU A 138 15.36 -32.38 -18.41
CA LEU A 138 16.46 -32.26 -17.45
C LEU A 138 17.32 -33.53 -17.36
N GLY A 139 16.90 -34.61 -18.01
CA GLY A 139 17.52 -35.94 -17.97
C GLY A 139 16.78 -36.90 -17.05
N GLY A 140 16.95 -38.22 -17.26
CA GLY A 140 16.35 -39.25 -16.40
C GLY A 140 14.82 -39.27 -16.40
N GLY A 141 14.17 -38.84 -17.49
CA GLY A 141 12.71 -38.74 -17.60
C GLY A 141 12.08 -37.54 -16.89
N VAL A 142 12.88 -36.66 -16.28
CA VAL A 142 12.40 -35.43 -15.65
C VAL A 142 12.41 -34.28 -16.66
N ASN A 143 11.32 -33.51 -16.69
CA ASN A 143 11.21 -32.31 -17.50
C ASN A 143 11.05 -31.07 -16.61
N LEU A 144 11.64 -29.97 -17.06
CA LEU A 144 11.22 -28.63 -16.69
C LEU A 144 10.08 -28.24 -17.62
N GLU A 145 8.90 -28.08 -17.06
CA GLU A 145 7.67 -27.82 -17.80
C GLU A 145 7.23 -26.37 -17.63
N ALA A 146 6.79 -25.74 -18.71
CA ALA A 146 6.38 -24.35 -18.75
C ALA A 146 4.87 -24.26 -19.00
N PHE A 147 4.20 -23.40 -18.25
CA PHE A 147 2.80 -23.06 -18.39
C PHE A 147 2.68 -21.54 -18.51
N CYS A 148 2.18 -21.03 -19.63
CA CYS A 148 1.90 -19.61 -19.78
C CYS A 148 0.82 -19.19 -18.79
N THR A 149 1.13 -18.19 -17.97
CA THR A 149 0.23 -17.65 -16.94
C THR A 149 0.26 -16.12 -16.99
N PRO A 150 -0.24 -15.51 -18.09
CA PRO A 150 -0.24 -14.06 -18.26
C PRO A 150 -1.14 -13.36 -17.23
N GLY A 151 -0.94 -12.05 -17.06
CA GLY A 151 -1.81 -11.19 -16.25
C GLY A 151 -1.03 -10.21 -15.39
N HIS A 152 0.04 -10.66 -14.73
CA HIS A 152 1.06 -9.75 -14.19
C HIS A 152 1.78 -9.04 -15.32
N SER A 153 2.24 -9.83 -16.29
CA SER A 153 2.81 -9.39 -17.56
C SER A 153 2.33 -10.35 -18.68
N PRO A 154 2.37 -9.95 -19.96
CA PRO A 154 1.96 -10.81 -21.07
C PRO A 154 2.94 -11.98 -21.31
N ASP A 155 4.14 -11.91 -20.73
CA ASP A 155 5.20 -12.91 -20.88
C ASP A 155 5.40 -13.79 -19.65
N SER A 156 4.49 -13.71 -18.68
CA SER A 156 4.53 -14.51 -17.45
C SER A 156 4.35 -16.01 -17.72
N VAL A 157 5.24 -16.81 -17.12
CA VAL A 157 5.31 -18.27 -17.20
C VAL A 157 5.51 -18.85 -15.81
N THR A 158 4.66 -19.82 -15.47
CA THR A 158 4.86 -20.71 -14.33
C THR A 158 5.64 -21.94 -14.77
N TRP A 159 6.74 -22.23 -14.08
CA TRP A 159 7.57 -23.40 -14.36
C TRP A 159 7.36 -24.51 -13.34
N ARG A 160 7.41 -25.78 -13.76
CA ARG A 160 7.24 -26.95 -12.88
C ARG A 160 8.41 -27.91 -13.01
N VAL A 161 8.85 -28.45 -11.87
CA VAL A 161 9.69 -29.65 -11.78
C VAL A 161 9.13 -30.52 -10.66
N GLY A 162 8.62 -31.71 -10.99
CA GLY A 162 8.00 -32.59 -10.00
C GLY A 162 6.83 -31.93 -9.27
N THR A 163 6.85 -31.93 -7.94
CA THR A 163 5.82 -31.33 -7.07
C THR A 163 6.09 -29.86 -6.74
N VAL A 164 7.02 -29.20 -7.44
CA VAL A 164 7.42 -27.81 -7.18
C VAL A 164 7.07 -26.91 -8.36
N LEU A 165 6.49 -25.74 -8.08
CA LEU A 165 6.26 -24.66 -9.05
C LEU A 165 7.14 -23.43 -8.77
N PHE A 166 7.47 -22.71 -9.84
CA PHE A 166 8.06 -21.37 -9.84
C PHE A 166 7.10 -20.44 -10.58
N ALA A 167 6.30 -19.68 -9.83
CA ALA A 167 5.16 -18.94 -10.36
C ALA A 167 5.45 -17.45 -10.64
N GLY A 168 6.69 -17.00 -10.44
CA GLY A 168 7.06 -15.58 -10.54
C GLY A 168 6.12 -14.72 -9.68
N ASP A 169 5.67 -13.61 -10.25
CA ASP A 169 4.84 -12.62 -9.56
C ASP A 169 3.33 -12.81 -9.75
N LEU A 170 2.88 -13.95 -10.28
CA LEU A 170 1.47 -14.20 -10.56
C LEU A 170 0.55 -13.92 -9.35
N LEU A 171 0.97 -14.33 -8.15
CA LEU A 171 0.22 -14.13 -6.91
C LEU A 171 0.37 -12.73 -6.29
N ALA A 172 1.24 -11.89 -6.84
CA ALA A 172 1.44 -10.50 -6.44
C ALA A 172 0.78 -9.50 -7.42
N ALA A 173 0.18 -9.98 -8.51
CA ALA A 173 -0.36 -9.16 -9.60
C ALA A 173 -1.48 -8.19 -9.18
N THR A 174 -2.11 -8.37 -8.02
CA THR A 174 -3.15 -7.47 -7.49
C THR A 174 -2.63 -6.47 -6.44
N ALA A 175 -1.34 -6.52 -6.10
CA ALA A 175 -0.76 -5.65 -5.10
C ALA A 175 -0.84 -4.16 -5.52
N PRO A 176 -0.96 -3.22 -4.56
CA PRO A 176 -0.92 -1.80 -4.90
C PRO A 176 0.40 -1.43 -5.60
N LEU A 177 0.32 -0.55 -6.59
CA LEU A 177 1.43 -0.17 -7.49
C LEU A 177 1.97 -1.31 -8.39
N VAL A 178 1.41 -2.52 -8.31
CA VAL A 178 1.66 -3.63 -9.26
C VAL A 178 0.49 -3.76 -10.22
N ALA A 179 -0.75 -3.75 -9.72
CA ALA A 179 -1.90 -3.69 -10.60
C ALA A 179 -1.86 -2.41 -11.45
N GLY A 180 -1.92 -2.59 -12.78
CA GLY A 180 -1.89 -1.49 -13.75
C GLY A 180 -0.50 -1.11 -14.27
N ILE A 181 0.56 -1.85 -13.92
CA ILE A 181 1.87 -1.73 -14.60
C ILE A 181 1.75 -2.02 -16.12
N PRO A 182 2.69 -1.52 -16.95
CA PRO A 182 2.74 -1.86 -18.37
C PRO A 182 2.62 -3.36 -18.64
N GLY A 183 1.60 -3.75 -19.41
CA GLY A 183 1.34 -5.15 -19.78
C GLY A 183 0.48 -5.95 -18.78
N TRP A 184 0.08 -5.35 -17.66
CA TRP A 184 -0.86 -5.98 -16.73
C TRP A 184 -2.25 -6.16 -17.37
N ASP A 185 -2.85 -7.34 -17.16
CA ASP A 185 -4.18 -7.67 -17.67
C ASP A 185 -4.98 -8.49 -16.65
N ARG A 186 -6.08 -7.88 -16.17
CA ARG A 186 -6.99 -8.48 -15.19
C ARG A 186 -7.64 -9.77 -15.68
N SER A 187 -8.09 -9.81 -16.94
CA SER A 187 -8.84 -10.96 -17.46
C SER A 187 -7.92 -12.16 -17.63
N ALA A 188 -6.72 -11.92 -18.15
CA ALA A 188 -5.66 -12.90 -18.25
C ALA A 188 -5.23 -13.41 -16.87
N LEU A 189 -5.12 -12.52 -15.87
CA LEU A 189 -4.81 -12.89 -14.50
C LEU A 189 -5.83 -13.88 -13.94
N LEU A 190 -7.14 -13.62 -14.09
CA LEU A 190 -8.18 -14.52 -13.59
C LEU A 190 -8.08 -15.92 -14.22
N VAL A 191 -7.84 -16.00 -15.53
CA VAL A 191 -7.61 -17.27 -16.25
C VAL A 191 -6.34 -17.98 -15.73
N SER A 192 -5.28 -17.22 -15.46
CA SER A 192 -4.03 -17.77 -14.92
C SER A 192 -4.18 -18.27 -13.49
N LEU A 193 -5.03 -17.63 -12.68
CA LEU A 193 -5.38 -18.12 -11.33
C LEU A 193 -6.19 -19.43 -11.41
N ASP A 194 -7.12 -19.56 -12.36
CA ASP A 194 -7.81 -20.82 -12.64
C ASP A 194 -6.83 -21.92 -13.05
N ARG A 195 -5.87 -21.59 -13.93
CA ARG A 195 -4.84 -22.52 -14.38
C ARG A 195 -3.95 -22.95 -13.21
N LEU A 196 -3.48 -22.02 -12.39
CA LEU A 196 -2.65 -22.33 -11.22
C LEU A 196 -3.38 -23.29 -10.27
N GLU A 197 -4.65 -23.04 -9.97
CA GLU A 197 -5.45 -23.92 -9.12
C GLU A 197 -5.56 -25.35 -9.69
N GLN A 198 -5.72 -25.48 -11.01
CA GLN A 198 -5.74 -26.78 -11.69
C GLN A 198 -4.38 -27.47 -11.66
N LEU A 199 -3.28 -26.74 -11.81
CA LEU A 199 -1.92 -27.27 -11.69
C LEU A 199 -1.65 -27.82 -10.28
N MET A 200 -2.05 -27.08 -9.24
CA MET A 200 -1.91 -27.51 -7.85
C MET A 200 -2.54 -28.90 -7.62
N LYS A 201 -3.74 -29.11 -8.17
CA LYS A 201 -4.50 -30.38 -8.06
C LYS A 201 -3.91 -31.48 -8.93
N ALA A 202 -3.68 -31.20 -10.22
CA ALA A 202 -3.26 -32.20 -11.20
C ALA A 202 -1.89 -32.80 -10.88
N TYR A 203 -0.97 -31.97 -10.39
CA TYR A 203 0.41 -32.38 -10.11
C TYR A 203 0.73 -32.58 -8.63
N ARG A 204 -0.27 -32.44 -7.74
CA ARG A 204 -0.10 -32.53 -6.27
C ARG A 204 1.07 -31.67 -5.80
N ILE A 205 1.03 -30.40 -6.15
CA ILE A 205 2.11 -29.45 -5.85
C ILE A 205 2.22 -29.28 -4.34
N GLU A 206 3.44 -29.43 -3.82
CA GLU A 206 3.76 -29.32 -2.40
C GLU A 206 4.33 -27.94 -2.06
N GLN A 207 4.95 -27.29 -3.04
CA GLN A 207 5.63 -26.01 -2.83
C GLN A 207 5.55 -25.13 -4.08
N VAL A 208 5.28 -23.84 -3.86
CA VAL A 208 5.31 -22.81 -4.90
C VAL A 208 6.30 -21.73 -4.51
N HIS A 209 7.36 -21.59 -5.30
CA HIS A 209 8.28 -20.48 -5.25
C HIS A 209 7.69 -19.29 -6.00
N VAL A 210 7.49 -18.19 -5.28
CA VAL A 210 7.04 -16.90 -5.81
C VAL A 210 8.24 -16.01 -6.14
N GLY A 211 8.01 -14.97 -6.95
CA GLY A 211 9.03 -14.02 -7.38
C GLY A 211 9.67 -13.26 -6.22
N HIS A 212 8.92 -13.00 -5.13
CA HIS A 212 9.47 -12.39 -3.92
C HIS A 212 8.92 -13.01 -2.65
N GLY A 213 9.79 -13.18 -1.65
CA GLY A 213 9.42 -13.69 -0.32
C GLY A 213 9.63 -15.20 -0.18
N ALA A 214 9.04 -15.78 0.86
CA ALA A 214 9.19 -17.19 1.17
C ALA A 214 8.35 -18.07 0.21
N PRO A 215 8.80 -19.31 -0.08
CA PRO A 215 7.96 -20.29 -0.78
C PRO A 215 6.68 -20.57 -0.01
N LEU A 216 5.60 -20.85 -0.74
CA LEU A 216 4.27 -21.10 -0.20
C LEU A 216 3.91 -22.59 -0.27
N GLY A 217 3.28 -23.10 0.78
CA GLY A 217 2.63 -24.41 0.77
C GLY A 217 1.22 -24.35 0.14
N PRO A 218 0.54 -25.49 -0.03
CA PRO A 218 -0.71 -25.58 -0.78
C PRO A 218 -1.84 -24.71 -0.22
N GLU A 219 -2.00 -24.67 1.10
CA GLU A 219 -3.03 -23.85 1.77
C GLU A 219 -2.79 -22.35 1.54
N ALA A 220 -1.56 -21.89 1.75
CA ALA A 220 -1.20 -20.49 1.53
C ALA A 220 -1.36 -20.06 0.07
N VAL A 221 -1.16 -20.97 -0.89
CA VAL A 221 -1.43 -20.71 -2.31
C VAL A 221 -2.93 -20.62 -2.56
N ALA A 222 -3.75 -21.50 -1.98
CA ALA A 222 -5.20 -21.42 -2.10
C ALA A 222 -5.75 -20.09 -1.55
N ASP A 223 -5.24 -19.66 -0.38
CA ASP A 223 -5.58 -18.35 0.21
C ASP A 223 -5.14 -17.19 -0.67
N ALA A 224 -3.95 -17.29 -1.27
CA ALA A 224 -3.43 -16.28 -2.20
C ALA A 224 -4.28 -16.18 -3.46
N ILE A 225 -4.66 -17.32 -4.07
CA ILE A 225 -5.56 -17.35 -5.23
C ILE A 225 -6.91 -16.72 -4.85
N ALA A 226 -7.51 -17.12 -3.73
CA ALA A 226 -8.80 -16.60 -3.30
C ALA A 226 -8.75 -15.09 -3.04
N ARG A 227 -7.67 -14.60 -2.39
CA ARG A 227 -7.45 -13.16 -2.16
C ARG A 227 -7.27 -12.41 -3.49
N SER A 228 -6.41 -12.89 -4.38
CA SER A 228 -6.18 -12.25 -5.67
C SER A 228 -7.45 -12.20 -6.52
N ARG A 229 -8.31 -13.21 -6.49
CA ARG A 229 -9.62 -13.16 -7.18
C ARG A 229 -10.53 -12.08 -6.60
N ARG A 230 -10.64 -12.00 -5.26
CA ARG A 230 -11.45 -10.96 -4.59
C ARG A 230 -10.95 -9.57 -4.95
N GLU A 231 -9.65 -9.34 -4.82
CA GLU A 231 -9.03 -8.04 -5.13
C GLU A 231 -9.17 -7.69 -6.62
N ALA A 232 -8.94 -8.65 -7.52
CA ALA A 232 -9.14 -8.45 -8.95
C ALA A 232 -10.60 -8.11 -9.30
N GLY A 233 -11.58 -8.47 -8.48
CA GLY A 233 -12.98 -8.07 -8.63
C GLY A 233 -13.15 -6.55 -8.73
N ASP A 234 -12.40 -5.80 -7.92
CA ASP A 234 -12.51 -4.35 -7.79
C ASP A 234 -11.62 -3.59 -8.81
N LEU A 235 -10.63 -4.25 -9.42
CA LEU A 235 -9.61 -3.62 -10.28
C LEU A 235 -10.05 -3.49 -11.75
N ILE A 236 -11.26 -2.97 -12.01
CA ILE A 236 -11.84 -2.89 -13.37
C ILE A 236 -11.30 -1.69 -14.16
N ARG A 237 -11.26 -0.52 -13.52
CA ARG A 237 -10.85 0.76 -14.13
C ARG A 237 -9.88 1.45 -13.19
N ILE A 238 -8.65 0.95 -13.19
CA ILE A 238 -7.57 1.51 -12.38
C ILE A 238 -6.71 2.45 -13.22
N GLU A 239 -6.20 3.50 -12.58
CA GLU A 239 -5.17 4.35 -13.15
C GLU A 239 -3.92 3.48 -13.46
N PRO A 240 -3.32 3.57 -14.66
CA PRO A 240 -2.06 2.88 -14.97
C PRO A 240 -0.94 3.28 -14.03
N VAL A 241 0.08 2.44 -13.87
CA VAL A 241 1.29 2.78 -13.11
C VAL A 241 2.32 3.36 -14.07
N ASP A 242 2.60 4.66 -13.92
CA ASP A 242 3.65 5.38 -14.64
C ASP A 242 4.54 6.18 -13.68
N SER A 243 5.63 6.76 -14.20
CA SER A 243 6.61 7.51 -13.40
C SER A 243 6.01 8.72 -12.70
N ASP A 244 5.03 9.39 -13.29
CA ASP A 244 4.39 10.56 -12.69
C ASP A 244 3.46 10.17 -11.54
N ARG A 245 2.70 9.09 -11.71
CA ARG A 245 1.87 8.51 -10.66
C ARG A 245 2.73 8.01 -9.50
N LEU A 246 3.85 7.33 -9.77
CA LEU A 246 4.78 6.90 -8.73
C LEU A 246 5.35 8.09 -7.95
N ARG A 247 5.72 9.18 -8.64
CA ARG A 247 6.17 10.43 -7.99
C ARG A 247 5.09 11.02 -7.08
N ARG A 248 3.85 11.12 -7.56
CA ARG A 248 2.70 11.59 -6.76
C ARG A 248 2.45 10.69 -5.54
N MET A 249 2.50 9.36 -5.73
CA MET A 249 2.28 8.40 -4.65
C MET A 249 3.41 8.40 -3.62
N ALA A 250 4.67 8.58 -4.04
CA ALA A 250 5.80 8.73 -3.14
C ALA A 250 5.63 9.99 -2.27
N GLY A 251 5.32 11.15 -2.88
CA GLY A 251 5.04 12.38 -2.14
C GLY A 251 3.85 12.24 -1.18
N TYR A 252 2.76 11.60 -1.64
CA TYR A 252 1.60 11.36 -0.78
C TYR A 252 1.93 10.43 0.39
N ALA A 253 2.72 9.38 0.16
CA ALA A 253 3.17 8.50 1.23
C ALA A 253 4.00 9.26 2.27
N GLU A 254 4.94 10.10 1.84
CA GLU A 254 5.77 10.91 2.73
C GLU A 254 4.93 11.86 3.59
N GLY A 255 4.01 12.60 2.97
CA GLY A 255 3.12 13.51 3.71
C GLY A 255 2.20 12.77 4.68
N LEU A 256 1.56 11.69 4.23
CA LEU A 256 0.64 10.91 5.05
C LEU A 256 1.36 10.24 6.23
N ILE A 257 2.57 9.73 6.03
CA ILE A 257 3.36 9.11 7.10
C ILE A 257 3.70 10.15 8.18
N GLY A 258 4.04 11.37 7.79
CA GLY A 258 4.21 12.48 8.75
C GLY A 258 2.92 12.80 9.51
N GLU A 259 1.78 12.85 8.82
CA GLU A 259 0.47 13.07 9.47
C GLU A 259 0.12 11.92 10.43
N LEU A 260 0.38 10.67 10.04
CA LEU A 260 0.14 9.50 10.89
C LEU A 260 1.00 9.55 12.15
N GLU A 261 2.26 10.02 12.09
CA GLU A 261 3.09 10.20 13.28
C GLU A 261 2.42 11.12 14.32
N GLU A 262 1.90 12.27 13.88
CA GLU A 262 1.17 13.22 14.73
C GLU A 262 -0.14 12.61 15.27
N LEU A 263 -0.88 11.88 14.43
CA LEU A 263 -2.13 11.23 14.84
C LEU A 263 -1.90 10.13 15.88
N PHE A 264 -0.84 9.32 15.74
CA PHE A 264 -0.49 8.30 16.74
C PHE A 264 -0.02 8.93 18.05
N LEU A 265 0.68 10.06 17.99
CA LEU A 265 1.03 10.81 19.19
C LEU A 265 -0.23 11.31 19.91
N GLU A 266 -1.22 11.83 19.17
CA GLU A 266 -2.50 12.25 19.77
C GLU A 266 -3.31 11.07 20.33
N MET A 267 -3.32 9.92 19.64
CA MET A 267 -3.91 8.69 20.18
C MET A 267 -3.29 8.32 21.53
N THR A 268 -1.96 8.33 21.60
CA THR A 268 -1.20 8.03 22.82
C THR A 268 -1.59 8.98 23.94
N ARG A 269 -1.68 10.28 23.63
CA ARG A 269 -2.10 11.31 24.59
C ARG A 269 -3.52 11.07 25.09
N ARG A 270 -4.48 10.76 24.20
CA ARG A 270 -5.88 10.46 24.58
C ARG A 270 -5.97 9.22 25.47
N ILE A 271 -5.29 8.14 25.11
CA ILE A 271 -5.26 6.88 25.88
C ILE A 271 -4.67 7.13 27.27
N ALA A 272 -3.53 7.82 27.36
CA ALA A 272 -2.89 8.14 28.64
C ALA A 272 -3.81 9.01 29.52
N ARG A 273 -4.42 10.06 28.98
CA ARG A 273 -5.36 10.92 29.71
C ARG A 273 -6.55 10.14 30.24
N LEU A 274 -7.12 9.24 29.44
CA LEU A 274 -8.23 8.39 29.86
C LEU A 274 -7.84 7.44 31.00
N ALA A 275 -6.69 6.77 30.86
CA ALA A 275 -6.18 5.87 31.90
C ALA A 275 -5.93 6.62 33.22
N ASP A 276 -5.39 7.83 33.15
CA ASP A 276 -5.14 8.66 34.34
C ASP A 276 -6.45 9.11 35.01
N LYS A 277 -7.46 9.52 34.23
CA LYS A 277 -8.82 9.82 34.74
C LYS A 277 -9.45 8.59 35.41
N LEU A 278 -9.33 7.41 34.82
CA LEU A 278 -9.85 6.16 35.39
C LEU A 278 -9.14 5.79 36.71
N ALA A 279 -7.83 5.98 36.77
CA ALA A 279 -7.06 5.74 37.99
C ALA A 279 -7.46 6.71 39.12
N GLN A 280 -7.75 7.98 38.80
CA GLN A 280 -8.22 8.97 39.77
C GLN A 280 -9.56 8.58 40.41
N VAL A 281 -10.47 7.96 39.64
CA VAL A 281 -11.75 7.43 40.15
C VAL A 281 -11.66 6.00 40.70
N GLN A 282 -10.43 5.50 40.93
CA GLN A 282 -10.14 4.17 41.49
C GLN A 282 -10.54 2.97 40.60
N GLU A 283 -10.80 3.19 39.31
CA GLU A 283 -11.04 2.11 38.32
C GLU A 283 -9.71 1.60 37.74
N ILE A 284 -8.88 1.00 38.60
CA ILE A 284 -7.50 0.58 38.25
C ILE A 284 -7.48 -0.47 37.12
N ARG A 285 -8.37 -1.46 37.17
CA ARG A 285 -8.46 -2.49 36.11
C ARG A 285 -8.79 -1.87 34.75
N ALA A 286 -9.73 -0.94 34.71
CA ALA A 286 -10.08 -0.24 33.48
C ALA A 286 -8.92 0.62 32.98
N ALA A 287 -8.20 1.29 33.89
CA ALA A 287 -7.02 2.08 33.53
C ALA A 287 -5.93 1.21 32.88
N ASP A 288 -5.63 0.03 33.45
CA ASP A 288 -4.65 -0.91 32.89
C ASP A 288 -5.10 -1.48 31.54
N GLU A 289 -6.38 -1.83 31.40
CA GLU A 289 -6.97 -2.25 30.12
C GLU A 289 -6.82 -1.16 29.05
N VAL A 290 -7.12 0.10 29.38
CA VAL A 290 -6.96 1.25 28.48
C VAL A 290 -5.50 1.43 28.05
N ARG A 291 -4.53 1.31 28.98
CA ARG A 291 -3.09 1.40 28.63
C ARG A 291 -2.67 0.33 27.64
N GLY A 292 -3.31 -0.85 27.66
CA GLY A 292 -3.03 -1.96 26.74
C GLY A 292 -3.32 -1.66 25.26
N PHE A 293 -4.09 -0.61 24.95
CA PHE A 293 -4.37 -0.16 23.59
C PHE A 293 -3.25 0.69 22.97
N ASP A 294 -2.28 1.15 23.77
CA ASP A 294 -1.16 1.92 23.25
C ASP A 294 -0.24 1.04 22.39
N ARG A 295 -0.15 1.37 21.10
CA ARG A 295 0.72 0.76 20.09
C ARG A 295 1.72 1.76 19.50
N SER A 296 1.98 2.85 20.22
CA SER A 296 2.85 3.93 19.76
C SER A 296 4.28 3.44 19.53
N GLY A 297 4.75 2.47 20.31
CA GLY A 297 6.07 1.83 20.11
C GLY A 297 6.17 1.17 18.73
N GLU A 298 5.24 0.27 18.40
CA GLU A 298 5.20 -0.43 17.12
C GLU A 298 4.99 0.54 15.95
N ALA A 299 4.10 1.52 16.10
CA ALA A 299 3.87 2.54 15.08
C ALA A 299 5.14 3.35 14.81
N ARG A 300 5.83 3.84 15.85
CA ARG A 300 7.08 4.60 15.72
C ARG A 300 8.19 3.79 15.05
N GLU A 301 8.28 2.49 15.32
CA GLU A 301 9.26 1.62 14.66
C GLU A 301 9.00 1.54 13.14
N LEU A 302 7.73 1.37 12.74
CA LEU A 302 7.32 1.32 11.33
C LEU A 302 7.62 2.64 10.61
N LEU A 303 7.26 3.77 11.23
CA LEU A 303 7.51 5.11 10.70
C LEU A 303 9.02 5.38 10.56
N ALA A 304 9.80 5.08 11.60
CA ALA A 304 11.25 5.22 11.58
C ALA A 304 11.92 4.30 10.53
N ALA A 305 11.37 3.11 10.29
CA ALA A 305 11.86 2.21 9.25
C ALA A 305 11.62 2.77 7.83
N PHE A 306 10.52 3.49 7.61
CA PHE A 306 10.28 4.21 6.36
C PHE A 306 11.30 5.34 6.17
N GLU A 307 11.55 6.15 7.20
CA GLU A 307 12.51 7.26 7.12
C GLU A 307 13.96 6.79 6.90
N ARG A 308 14.34 5.64 7.47
CA ARG A 308 15.63 5.00 7.16
C ARG A 308 15.71 4.58 5.69
N PHE A 309 14.66 3.92 5.19
CA PHE A 309 14.60 3.47 3.79
C PHE A 309 14.63 4.63 2.79
N LYS A 310 13.89 5.71 3.05
CA LYS A 310 13.85 6.90 2.19
C LYS A 310 15.23 7.54 2.03
N ARG A 311 16.02 7.61 3.12
CA ARG A 311 17.38 8.15 3.09
C ARG A 311 18.34 7.30 2.25
N THR A 312 18.18 5.98 2.26
CA THR A 312 19.01 5.08 1.44
C THR A 312 18.58 5.07 -0.03
N ALA A 313 17.27 5.09 -0.31
CA ALA A 313 16.72 5.05 -1.66
C ALA A 313 17.13 6.27 -2.49
N HIS A 314 17.12 7.48 -1.91
CA HIS A 314 17.61 8.70 -2.56
C HIS A 314 19.09 8.65 -2.94
N GLY A 315 19.90 7.87 -2.21
CA GLY A 315 21.34 7.70 -2.48
C GLY A 315 21.67 6.60 -3.49
N GLN A 316 20.74 5.68 -3.78
CA GLN A 316 20.99 4.50 -4.62
C GLN A 316 20.24 4.50 -5.95
N GLY A 317 19.39 5.50 -6.20
CA GLY A 317 18.67 5.64 -7.46
C GLY A 317 17.47 4.70 -7.62
N ASP A 318 16.91 4.17 -6.53
CA ASP A 318 15.77 3.23 -6.52
C ASP A 318 14.42 3.84 -6.98
N GLY A 319 14.47 5.01 -7.62
CA GLY A 319 13.33 5.71 -8.20
C GLY A 319 12.21 6.02 -7.21
N PHE A 320 11.12 6.57 -7.74
CA PHE A 320 9.91 6.81 -6.95
C PHE A 320 9.17 5.51 -6.60
N LEU A 321 9.41 4.42 -7.34
CA LEU A 321 8.78 3.12 -7.10
C LEU A 321 9.12 2.57 -5.71
N GLY A 322 10.41 2.56 -5.33
CA GLY A 322 10.84 2.03 -4.05
C GLY A 322 10.21 2.78 -2.88
N VAL A 323 10.22 4.11 -2.92
CA VAL A 323 9.63 4.96 -1.87
C VAL A 323 8.11 4.77 -1.81
N ALA A 324 7.41 4.79 -2.94
CA ALA A 324 5.97 4.60 -2.99
C ALA A 324 5.57 3.20 -2.47
N ALA A 325 6.23 2.14 -2.91
CA ALA A 325 5.98 0.76 -2.46
C ALA A 325 6.27 0.58 -0.97
N LYS A 326 7.37 1.16 -0.46
CA LYS A 326 7.66 1.17 0.97
C LYS A 326 6.61 1.93 1.76
N GLY A 327 6.12 3.06 1.23
CA GLY A 327 5.04 3.85 1.81
C GLY A 327 3.75 3.05 1.95
N VAL A 328 3.33 2.35 0.88
CA VAL A 328 2.21 1.40 0.89
C VAL A 328 2.37 0.35 1.97
N GLN A 329 3.53 -0.31 2.03
CA GLN A 329 3.80 -1.33 3.03
C GLN A 329 3.69 -0.77 4.46
N THR A 330 4.28 0.41 4.71
CA THR A 330 4.25 1.05 6.03
C THR A 330 2.82 1.40 6.43
N VAL A 331 2.05 2.04 5.56
CA VAL A 331 0.66 2.43 5.83
C VAL A 331 -0.23 1.19 6.02
N GLN A 332 -0.05 0.12 5.26
CA GLN A 332 -0.79 -1.14 5.46
C GLN A 332 -0.49 -1.77 6.83
N ARG A 333 0.78 -1.79 7.25
CA ARG A 333 1.17 -2.32 8.57
C ARG A 333 0.63 -1.46 9.70
N ILE A 334 0.70 -0.14 9.57
CA ILE A 334 0.08 0.81 10.49
C ILE A 334 -1.43 0.57 10.58
N SER A 335 -2.09 0.35 9.45
CA SER A 335 -3.50 0.04 9.44
C SER A 335 -3.85 -1.20 10.25
N GLY A 336 -3.01 -2.25 10.15
CA GLY A 336 -3.11 -3.43 11.01
C GLY A 336 -3.05 -3.12 12.51
N LEU A 337 -2.36 -2.05 12.90
CA LEU A 337 -2.33 -1.55 14.28
C LEU A 337 -3.56 -0.69 14.66
N LEU A 338 -4.42 -0.30 13.71
CA LEU A 338 -5.60 0.53 13.94
C LEU A 338 -6.91 -0.27 13.99
N TRP A 339 -6.89 -1.54 13.55
CA TRP A 339 -8.05 -2.43 13.51
C TRP A 339 -8.14 -3.36 14.72
N TRP A 340 -7.88 -2.82 15.90
CA TRP A 340 -8.22 -3.51 17.15
C TRP A 340 -9.70 -3.30 17.43
N GLU A 341 -10.41 -4.42 17.61
CA GLU A 341 -11.73 -4.41 18.23
C GLU A 341 -11.63 -3.61 19.53
N ARG A 342 -12.56 -2.69 19.78
CA ARG A 342 -12.71 -1.85 20.99
C ARG A 342 -11.95 -0.51 21.04
N LEU A 343 -11.21 -0.08 20.01
CA LEU A 343 -10.61 1.28 20.03
C LEU A 343 -11.68 2.40 20.11
N ASP A 344 -12.86 2.15 19.56
CA ASP A 344 -14.05 2.99 19.63
C ASP A 344 -14.64 3.11 21.04
N GLU A 345 -14.27 2.21 21.97
CA GLU A 345 -14.62 2.35 23.39
C GLU A 345 -13.76 3.40 24.10
N VAL A 346 -12.54 3.66 23.59
CA VAL A 346 -11.50 4.45 24.29
C VAL A 346 -11.12 5.75 23.56
N LEU A 347 -11.54 5.92 22.31
CA LEU A 347 -11.27 7.09 21.48
C LEU A 347 -12.55 7.58 20.79
N ASP A 348 -12.60 8.89 20.54
CA ASP A 348 -13.75 9.52 19.87
C ASP A 348 -13.97 8.97 18.45
N GLU A 349 -15.23 8.74 18.09
CA GLU A 349 -15.60 8.13 16.81
C GLU A 349 -15.15 8.98 15.61
N SER A 350 -15.30 10.31 15.68
CA SER A 350 -14.86 11.25 14.63
C SER A 350 -13.35 11.17 14.40
N PHE A 351 -12.57 11.07 15.47
CA PHE A 351 -11.12 10.93 15.39
C PHE A 351 -10.73 9.60 14.73
N LEU A 352 -11.30 8.47 15.17
CA LEU A 352 -11.02 7.18 14.58
C LEU A 352 -11.44 7.10 13.10
N ARG A 353 -12.61 7.67 12.77
CA ARG A 353 -13.09 7.76 11.39
C ARG A 353 -12.16 8.60 10.53
N PHE A 354 -11.65 9.73 11.06
CA PHE A 354 -10.64 10.54 10.39
C PHE A 354 -9.39 9.71 10.05
N VAL A 355 -8.77 9.06 11.05
CA VAL A 355 -7.54 8.26 10.84
C VAL A 355 -7.78 7.10 9.86
N ARG A 356 -8.84 6.31 10.06
CA ARG A 356 -9.17 5.16 9.20
C ARG A 356 -9.37 5.59 7.75
N THR A 357 -10.08 6.70 7.54
CA THR A 357 -10.38 7.21 6.21
C THR A 357 -9.11 7.58 5.44
N ARG A 358 -8.10 8.17 6.10
CA ARG A 358 -6.81 8.50 5.46
C ARG A 358 -6.06 7.27 4.97
N VAL A 359 -5.99 6.27 5.82
CA VAL A 359 -5.31 5.02 5.49
C VAL A 359 -6.03 4.29 4.35
N VAL A 360 -7.37 4.20 4.41
CA VAL A 360 -8.17 3.59 3.34
C VAL A 360 -8.02 4.37 2.03
N ASP A 361 -8.20 5.69 2.04
CA ASP A 361 -8.10 6.54 0.84
C ASP A 361 -6.73 6.37 0.15
N PHE A 362 -5.64 6.33 0.93
CA PHE A 362 -4.29 6.13 0.42
C PHE A 362 -4.10 4.74 -0.20
N ILE A 363 -4.53 3.67 0.47
CA ILE A 363 -4.43 2.31 -0.07
C ILE A 363 -5.24 2.17 -1.36
N GLN A 364 -6.43 2.75 -1.44
CA GLN A 364 -7.27 2.72 -2.65
C GLN A 364 -6.57 3.44 -3.81
N ARG A 365 -6.01 4.63 -3.57
CA ARG A 365 -5.22 5.37 -4.58
C ARG A 365 -3.98 4.59 -5.03
N ALA A 366 -3.30 3.92 -4.10
CA ALA A 366 -2.16 3.04 -4.43
C ALA A 366 -2.57 1.86 -5.33
N LYS A 367 -3.79 1.34 -5.17
CA LYS A 367 -4.40 0.33 -6.07
C LYS A 367 -4.83 0.90 -7.44
N GLY A 368 -4.74 2.21 -7.63
CA GLY A 368 -5.18 2.91 -8.84
C GLY A 368 -6.68 3.17 -8.87
N LEU A 369 -7.36 2.90 -7.75
CA LEU A 369 -8.76 3.16 -7.60
C LEU A 369 -8.94 4.62 -7.19
N SER A 370 -9.90 5.27 -7.85
CA SER A 370 -10.43 6.56 -7.41
C SER A 370 -11.86 6.28 -6.94
N PRO A 371 -12.08 5.97 -5.64
CA PRO A 371 -13.43 5.76 -5.11
C PRO A 371 -14.29 6.97 -5.45
N ALA A 372 -15.56 6.75 -5.80
CA ALA A 372 -16.48 7.86 -6.02
C ALA A 372 -16.46 8.80 -4.80
N ARG A 373 -16.55 10.11 -5.06
CA ARG A 373 -16.81 11.07 -3.98
C ARG A 373 -18.31 11.05 -3.76
N ASP A 374 -18.72 10.63 -2.56
CA ASP A 374 -20.12 10.59 -2.16
C ASP A 374 -20.58 12.00 -1.74
N LEU A 375 -20.45 12.96 -2.66
CA LEU A 375 -20.80 14.36 -2.41
C LEU A 375 -22.30 14.53 -2.58
N GLN A 376 -22.98 14.73 -1.46
CA GLN A 376 -24.42 14.97 -1.41
C GLN A 376 -24.70 16.47 -1.50
N PRO A 377 -25.77 16.89 -2.19
CA PRO A 377 -26.29 18.25 -2.04
C PRO A 377 -26.63 18.51 -0.58
N ALA A 378 -26.14 19.60 -0.03
CA ALA A 378 -26.37 20.00 1.36
C ALA A 378 -26.61 21.52 1.44
N ASP A 379 -27.44 21.92 2.40
CA ASP A 379 -27.45 23.31 2.86
C ASP A 379 -26.23 23.52 3.76
N ALA A 380 -25.22 24.24 3.25
CA ALA A 380 -23.98 24.50 3.96
C ALA A 380 -24.22 25.28 5.26
N ALA A 381 -25.20 26.18 5.31
CA ALA A 381 -25.51 26.93 6.52
C ALA A 381 -26.13 26.01 7.59
N GLU A 382 -27.01 25.09 7.20
CA GLU A 382 -27.54 24.07 8.11
C GLU A 382 -26.45 23.11 8.60
N ALA A 383 -25.58 22.65 7.70
CA ALA A 383 -24.49 21.74 8.01
C ALA A 383 -23.51 22.36 9.04
N VAL A 384 -23.12 23.63 8.83
CA VAL A 384 -22.25 24.36 9.78
C VAL A 384 -22.97 24.61 11.11
N ARG A 385 -24.27 24.93 11.10
CA ARG A 385 -25.06 25.04 12.36
C ARG A 385 -25.11 23.73 13.13
N ALA A 386 -25.30 22.61 12.44
CA ALA A 386 -25.33 21.29 13.07
C ALA A 386 -23.97 20.94 13.68
N TYR A 387 -22.89 21.18 12.95
CA TYR A 387 -21.53 20.99 13.42
C TYR A 387 -21.19 21.85 14.65
N ALA A 388 -21.51 23.15 14.60
CA ALA A 388 -21.21 24.05 15.71
C ALA A 388 -22.00 23.71 16.97
N ARG A 389 -23.28 23.32 16.83
CA ARG A 389 -24.07 22.77 17.94
C ARG A 389 -23.41 21.53 18.52
N HIS A 390 -22.94 20.61 17.67
CA HIS A 390 -22.23 19.42 18.13
C HIS A 390 -20.99 19.75 18.95
N LEU A 391 -20.16 20.71 18.52
CA LEU A 391 -18.97 21.14 19.28
C LEU A 391 -19.32 21.72 20.65
N LEU A 392 -20.37 22.54 20.73
CA LEU A 392 -20.83 23.15 21.98
C LEU A 392 -21.48 22.11 22.91
N ASP A 393 -22.31 21.21 22.37
CA ASP A 393 -22.93 20.12 23.13
C ASP A 393 -21.87 19.19 23.74
N GLN A 394 -20.75 18.95 23.05
CA GLN A 394 -19.63 18.18 23.61
C GLN A 394 -18.97 18.87 24.81
N GLN A 395 -18.90 20.21 24.80
CA GLN A 395 -18.33 21.01 25.88
C GLN A 395 -19.20 20.96 27.14
N ASP A 396 -20.52 20.96 26.97
CA ASP A 396 -21.51 20.95 28.05
C ASP A 396 -21.96 19.53 28.47
N ALA A 397 -21.51 18.49 27.77
CA ALA A 397 -21.94 17.12 28.02
C ALA A 397 -21.53 16.60 29.40
N ALA A 398 -22.49 16.53 30.33
CA ALA A 398 -22.32 15.85 31.61
C ALA A 398 -22.32 14.32 31.42
N CYS A 399 -21.43 13.62 32.16
CA CYS A 399 -21.49 12.16 32.21
C CYS A 399 -22.71 11.70 33.04
N SER A 400 -23.64 10.99 32.39
CA SER A 400 -24.75 10.32 33.07
C SER A 400 -24.52 8.81 33.14
N LEU A 401 -24.56 8.28 34.36
CA LEU A 401 -24.35 6.85 34.68
C LEU A 401 -25.63 6.12 35.08
N GLY A 402 -26.74 6.82 35.33
CA GLY A 402 -27.90 6.29 36.06
C GLY A 402 -28.69 5.15 35.38
N GLU A 403 -28.63 5.02 34.05
CA GLU A 403 -29.22 3.87 33.34
C GLU A 403 -28.29 2.64 33.42
N ALA A 404 -26.98 2.85 33.35
CA ALA A 404 -25.97 1.79 33.39
C ALA A 404 -25.84 1.14 34.78
N GLU A 405 -26.16 1.87 35.86
CA GLU A 405 -26.23 1.32 37.22
C GLU A 405 -27.22 0.14 37.34
N LYS A 406 -28.31 0.15 36.55
CA LYS A 406 -29.35 -0.89 36.56
C LYS A 406 -28.95 -2.15 35.77
N GLU A 407 -27.96 -2.03 34.89
CA GLU A 407 -27.48 -3.09 34.00
C GLU A 407 -26.27 -3.87 34.56
N GLY A 408 -25.72 -3.41 35.70
CA GLY A 408 -24.64 -4.06 36.44
C GLY A 408 -23.25 -3.42 36.25
N GLU A 409 -22.28 -3.90 37.03
CA GLU A 409 -20.95 -3.30 37.15
C GLU A 409 -20.20 -3.18 35.82
N ALA A 410 -20.34 -4.16 34.94
CA ALA A 410 -19.71 -4.13 33.62
C ALA A 410 -20.30 -3.06 32.69
N ALA A 411 -21.63 -2.84 32.74
CA ALA A 411 -22.29 -1.78 31.97
C ALA A 411 -21.91 -0.40 32.50
N LEU A 412 -21.88 -0.25 33.83
CA LEU A 412 -21.42 0.96 34.50
C LEU A 412 -19.98 1.32 34.11
N ARG A 413 -19.05 0.35 34.16
CA ARG A 413 -17.65 0.56 33.76
C ARG A 413 -17.52 0.99 32.30
N ARG A 414 -18.22 0.31 31.37
CA ARG A 414 -18.22 0.71 29.95
C ARG A 414 -18.75 2.13 29.75
N ARG A 415 -19.84 2.49 30.44
CA ARG A 415 -20.40 3.84 30.35
C ARG A 415 -19.46 4.91 30.90
N LEU A 416 -18.79 4.61 32.01
CA LEU A 416 -17.79 5.49 32.62
C LEU A 416 -16.59 5.70 31.68
N VAL A 417 -16.05 4.64 31.08
CA VAL A 417 -14.97 4.73 30.09
C VAL A 417 -15.41 5.60 28.92
N ALA A 418 -16.58 5.34 28.33
CA ALA A 418 -17.12 6.11 27.22
C ALA A 418 -17.40 7.58 27.57
N CYS A 419 -17.74 7.90 28.83
CA CYS A 419 -17.85 9.28 29.31
C CYS A 419 -16.48 9.96 29.40
N LEU A 420 -15.50 9.31 30.05
CA LEU A 420 -14.20 9.91 30.34
C LEU A 420 -13.31 10.02 29.10
N ALA A 421 -13.55 9.16 28.09
CA ALA A 421 -12.87 9.16 26.80
C ALA A 421 -13.19 10.43 25.99
N ARG A 422 -14.40 10.99 26.16
CA ARG A 422 -14.82 12.21 25.48
C ARG A 422 -13.87 13.35 25.81
N THR A 423 -13.28 13.91 24.77
CA THR A 423 -12.44 15.11 24.87
C THR A 423 -13.15 16.23 24.10
N PRO A 424 -13.71 17.25 24.78
CA PRO A 424 -14.36 18.35 24.08
C PRO A 424 -13.38 19.03 23.12
N SER A 425 -13.68 19.04 21.83
CA SER A 425 -12.75 19.55 20.83
C SER A 425 -12.45 21.05 20.95
N LEU A 426 -13.38 21.84 21.51
CA LEU A 426 -13.15 23.26 21.83
C LEU A 426 -12.47 23.49 23.19
N GLY A 427 -12.39 22.48 24.06
CA GLY A 427 -11.90 22.67 25.43
C GLY A 427 -12.67 23.77 26.16
N THR A 428 -12.00 24.88 26.49
CA THR A 428 -12.60 26.09 27.09
C THR A 428 -12.74 27.25 26.09
N ALA A 429 -12.39 27.03 24.82
CA ALA A 429 -12.48 28.05 23.80
C ALA A 429 -13.94 28.38 23.47
N THR A 430 -14.12 29.58 22.91
CA THR A 430 -15.43 30.08 22.46
C THR A 430 -15.54 30.00 20.94
N LEU A 431 -16.77 29.84 20.44
CA LEU A 431 -17.06 29.72 19.02
C LEU A 431 -18.13 30.74 18.60
N ASP A 432 -17.75 31.67 17.74
CA ASP A 432 -18.66 32.62 17.10
C ASP A 432 -19.11 32.09 15.73
N LEU A 433 -20.40 32.27 15.42
CA LEU A 433 -20.98 31.83 14.14
C LEU A 433 -21.56 33.02 13.37
N SER A 434 -21.15 33.17 12.11
CA SER A 434 -21.73 34.12 11.17
C SER A 434 -22.20 33.39 9.92
N LEU A 435 -23.51 33.22 9.78
CA LEU A 435 -24.13 32.44 8.72
C LEU A 435 -25.22 33.28 8.03
N PRO A 436 -25.39 33.14 6.70
CA PRO A 436 -26.46 33.80 5.98
C PRO A 436 -27.83 33.29 6.43
N ALA A 437 -28.85 34.16 6.31
CA ALA A 437 -30.23 33.81 6.61
C ALA A 437 -30.85 32.88 5.55
N GLU A 438 -30.37 32.99 4.31
CA GLU A 438 -30.82 32.18 3.18
C GLU A 438 -30.07 30.84 3.12
N SER A 439 -30.72 29.84 2.53
CA SER A 439 -30.11 28.53 2.27
C SER A 439 -28.96 28.67 1.28
N VAL A 440 -27.82 28.04 1.57
CA VAL A 440 -26.65 28.08 0.70
C VAL A 440 -26.31 26.67 0.24
N SER A 441 -26.52 26.41 -1.04
CA SER A 441 -26.23 25.10 -1.63
C SER A 441 -24.73 24.84 -1.72
N ALA A 442 -24.34 23.62 -1.36
CA ALA A 442 -23.01 23.07 -1.59
C ALA A 442 -23.10 21.57 -1.86
N ARG A 443 -22.10 21.02 -2.56
CA ARG A 443 -21.91 19.57 -2.70
C ARG A 443 -20.76 19.12 -1.83
N MET A 444 -21.07 18.38 -0.77
CA MET A 444 -20.07 17.96 0.21
C MET A 444 -20.34 16.58 0.79
N ASP A 445 -19.27 15.95 1.29
CA ASP A 445 -19.37 14.90 2.31
C ASP A 445 -19.15 15.59 3.66
N SER A 446 -20.26 15.96 4.31
CA SER A 446 -20.26 16.77 5.53
C SER A 446 -19.53 16.06 6.68
N VAL A 447 -19.67 14.74 6.79
CA VAL A 447 -18.99 13.94 7.82
C VAL A 447 -17.48 14.03 7.64
N ARG A 448 -16.96 13.75 6.43
CA ARG A 448 -15.52 13.84 6.16
C ARG A 448 -14.99 15.26 6.34
N PHE A 449 -15.76 16.27 5.91
CA PHE A 449 -15.36 17.66 6.02
C PHE A 449 -15.22 18.08 7.49
N PHE A 450 -16.23 17.80 8.31
CA PHE A 450 -16.24 18.23 9.70
C PHE A 450 -15.33 17.40 10.60
N ASP A 451 -15.12 16.10 10.32
CA ASP A 451 -14.07 15.33 11.00
C ASP A 451 -12.69 15.97 10.76
N ALA A 452 -12.40 16.40 9.52
CA ALA A 452 -11.15 17.09 9.18
C ALA A 452 -11.06 18.49 9.80
N LEU A 453 -12.14 19.26 9.79
CA LEU A 453 -12.19 20.59 10.41
C LEU A 453 -11.98 20.50 11.92
N THR A 454 -12.56 19.50 12.58
CA THR A 454 -12.41 19.25 14.02
C THR A 454 -10.93 19.09 14.38
N ARG A 455 -10.16 18.38 13.54
CA ARG A 455 -8.72 18.20 13.77
C ARG A 455 -7.93 19.49 13.78
N TRP A 456 -8.26 20.44 12.91
CA TRP A 456 -7.62 21.76 12.92
C TRP A 456 -8.04 22.62 14.12
N ILE A 457 -9.30 22.53 14.53
CA ILE A 457 -9.76 23.19 15.76
C ILE A 457 -8.99 22.64 16.97
N GLU A 458 -8.93 21.32 17.14
CA GLU A 458 -8.22 20.68 18.25
C GLU A 458 -6.73 21.05 18.25
N GLN A 459 -6.08 21.06 17.08
CA GLN A 459 -4.68 21.45 16.96
C GLN A 459 -4.45 22.94 17.29
N ALA A 460 -5.40 23.81 16.97
CA ALA A 460 -5.33 25.23 17.33
C ALA A 460 -5.57 25.45 18.84
N VAL A 461 -6.49 24.69 19.45
CA VAL A 461 -6.70 24.68 20.90
C VAL A 461 -5.42 24.22 21.62
N ASP A 462 -4.78 23.15 21.16
CA ASP A 462 -3.48 22.68 21.69
C ASP A 462 -2.37 23.75 21.60
N GLN A 463 -2.46 24.67 20.63
CA GLN A 463 -1.55 25.81 20.47
C GLN A 463 -1.99 27.06 21.24
N GLY A 464 -3.10 27.00 21.99
CA GLY A 464 -3.56 28.08 22.86
C GLY A 464 -4.63 29.00 22.27
N ALA A 465 -5.24 28.66 21.13
CA ALA A 465 -6.35 29.43 20.58
C ALA A 465 -7.56 29.37 21.54
N ALA A 466 -8.00 30.54 22.02
CA ALA A 466 -9.12 30.68 22.97
C ALA A 466 -10.44 31.09 22.31
N ARG A 467 -10.39 31.56 21.06
CA ARG A 467 -11.54 32.07 20.31
C ARG A 467 -11.48 31.59 18.87
N PHE A 468 -12.61 31.09 18.39
CA PHE A 468 -12.81 30.66 17.02
C PHE A 468 -14.01 31.40 16.42
N ALA A 469 -13.96 31.69 15.12
CA ALA A 469 -15.13 32.12 14.38
C ALA A 469 -15.29 31.30 13.09
N LEU A 470 -16.50 30.80 12.85
CA LEU A 470 -16.88 30.21 11.57
C LEU A 470 -17.78 31.17 10.81
N ARG A 471 -17.35 31.58 9.61
CA ARG A 471 -18.10 32.51 8.75
C ARG A 471 -18.41 31.83 7.43
N LEU A 472 -19.69 31.68 7.10
CA LEU A 472 -20.10 31.17 5.80
C LEU A 472 -20.42 32.34 4.86
N LEU A 473 -19.72 32.41 3.75
CA LEU A 473 -19.87 33.40 2.71
C LEU A 473 -20.53 32.75 1.49
N GLY A 474 -21.74 33.18 1.15
CA GLY A 474 -22.42 32.81 -0.08
C GLY A 474 -22.36 33.97 -1.07
N THR A 475 -21.51 33.86 -2.09
CA THR A 475 -21.67 34.69 -3.29
C THR A 475 -22.32 33.81 -4.35
N GLY A 476 -23.21 34.34 -5.19
CA GLY A 476 -23.93 33.53 -6.20
C GLY A 476 -23.05 32.70 -7.16
N SER A 477 -21.71 32.80 -7.09
CA SER A 477 -20.72 32.03 -7.84
C SER A 477 -19.87 31.04 -7.02
N GLU A 478 -19.74 31.19 -5.70
CA GLU A 478 -18.91 30.31 -4.84
C GLU A 478 -19.39 30.37 -3.39
N THR A 479 -19.59 29.19 -2.78
CA THR A 479 -19.87 29.04 -1.34
C THR A 479 -18.55 28.80 -0.61
N ARG A 480 -18.25 29.61 0.42
CA ARG A 480 -17.00 29.52 1.18
C ARG A 480 -17.24 29.50 2.68
N LEU A 481 -16.56 28.60 3.40
CA LEU A 481 -16.46 28.63 4.86
C LEU A 481 -15.09 29.19 5.27
N GLU A 482 -15.07 30.16 6.17
CA GLU A 482 -13.88 30.70 6.79
C GLU A 482 -13.78 30.22 8.24
N LEU A 483 -12.60 29.71 8.63
CA LEU A 483 -12.20 29.40 9.99
C LEU A 483 -11.18 30.46 10.45
N ASP A 484 -11.62 31.30 11.37
CA ASP A 484 -10.78 32.28 12.06
C ASP A 484 -10.44 31.73 13.46
N ALA A 485 -9.20 31.90 13.91
CA ALA A 485 -8.76 31.51 15.24
C ALA A 485 -7.71 32.50 15.77
N GLU A 486 -7.88 32.92 17.02
CA GLU A 486 -6.99 33.89 17.65
C GLU A 486 -5.54 33.42 17.65
N ALA A 487 -4.62 34.29 17.21
CA ALA A 487 -3.18 34.08 17.20
C ALA A 487 -2.68 32.86 16.39
N MET A 488 -3.50 32.32 15.48
CA MET A 488 -3.10 31.21 14.61
C MET A 488 -2.52 31.67 13.27
N ALA A 489 -1.35 31.12 12.95
CA ALA A 489 -0.77 31.19 11.61
C ALA A 489 -1.04 29.86 10.90
N TRP A 490 -2.09 29.82 10.09
CA TRP A 490 -2.42 28.65 9.28
C TRP A 490 -1.40 28.48 8.15
N SER A 491 -0.29 27.82 8.45
CA SER A 491 0.74 27.55 7.46
C SER A 491 1.16 26.08 7.51
N LEU A 492 0.97 25.41 6.37
CA LEU A 492 1.62 24.14 6.07
C LEU A 492 2.42 24.32 4.79
N SER A 493 3.50 23.56 4.65
CA SER A 493 4.31 23.59 3.44
C SER A 493 4.63 22.17 2.96
N GLY A 494 5.03 22.07 1.69
CA GLY A 494 5.44 20.82 1.08
C GLY A 494 4.37 19.73 1.12
N GLN A 495 4.76 18.52 1.55
CA GLN A 495 3.90 17.34 1.51
C GLN A 495 2.72 17.41 2.49
N SER A 496 2.87 18.10 3.63
CA SER A 496 1.80 18.24 4.61
C SER A 496 0.63 19.04 4.05
N ALA A 497 0.89 20.17 3.38
CA ALA A 497 -0.16 20.97 2.74
C ALA A 497 -0.92 20.16 1.67
N MET A 498 -0.17 19.45 0.82
CA MET A 498 -0.74 18.59 -0.22
C MET A 498 -1.67 17.50 0.35
N VAL A 499 -1.31 16.88 1.48
CA VAL A 499 -2.15 15.87 2.12
C VAL A 499 -3.48 16.48 2.58
N TRP A 500 -3.45 17.62 3.25
CA TRP A 500 -4.67 18.32 3.66
C TRP A 500 -5.53 18.76 2.49
N GLU A 501 -4.93 19.23 1.39
CA GLU A 501 -5.65 19.53 0.15
C GLU A 501 -6.38 18.30 -0.40
N ILE A 502 -5.74 17.12 -0.39
CA ILE A 502 -6.36 15.86 -0.77
C ILE A 502 -7.53 15.51 0.16
N ILE A 503 -7.36 15.72 1.47
CA ILE A 503 -8.38 15.44 2.50
C ILE A 503 -9.65 16.23 2.24
N PHE A 504 -9.54 17.55 2.08
CA PHE A 504 -10.69 18.42 1.87
C PHE A 504 -11.28 18.27 0.46
N ALA A 505 -10.46 18.06 -0.57
CA ALA A 505 -10.95 17.81 -1.93
C ALA A 505 -11.77 16.51 -2.02
N ARG A 506 -11.46 15.51 -1.19
CA ARG A 506 -12.26 14.29 -1.02
C ARG A 506 -13.62 14.56 -0.37
N ALA A 507 -13.75 15.63 0.40
CA ALA A 507 -14.97 16.06 1.06
C ALA A 507 -15.79 17.11 0.28
N GLY A 508 -15.33 17.49 -0.92
CA GLY A 508 -16.01 18.49 -1.77
C GLY A 508 -15.60 19.93 -1.46
N ALA A 509 -14.40 20.14 -0.89
CA ALA A 509 -13.88 21.46 -0.55
C ALA A 509 -12.45 21.67 -1.03
N ARG A 510 -12.13 22.87 -1.52
CA ARG A 510 -10.77 23.30 -1.82
C ARG A 510 -10.28 24.25 -0.72
N ILE A 511 -9.15 23.92 -0.11
CA ILE A 511 -8.49 24.82 0.86
C ILE A 511 -7.94 26.04 0.11
N ILE A 512 -8.10 27.20 0.72
CA ILE A 512 -7.48 28.46 0.32
C ILE A 512 -6.64 28.91 1.52
N TRP A 513 -5.33 28.72 1.40
CA TRP A 513 -4.38 29.11 2.44
C TRP A 513 -4.31 30.63 2.55
N PRO A 514 -4.22 31.20 3.77
CA PRO A 514 -4.08 32.64 3.95
C PRO A 514 -2.76 33.16 3.36
N ALA A 515 -2.76 34.38 2.84
CA ALA A 515 -1.58 34.97 2.21
C ALA A 515 -0.62 35.57 3.26
N VAL A 516 -1.17 36.01 4.39
CA VAL A 516 -0.42 36.53 5.54
C VAL A 516 -0.85 35.85 6.85
N PRO A 517 0.06 35.70 7.83
CA PRO A 517 -0.29 35.18 9.15
C PRO A 517 -1.42 35.99 9.82
N GLY A 518 -2.39 35.29 10.40
CA GLY A 518 -3.54 35.90 11.08
C GLY A 518 -4.77 36.15 10.19
N GLU A 519 -4.71 35.87 8.89
CA GLU A 519 -5.91 35.77 8.04
C GLU A 519 -6.64 34.42 8.26
N PRO A 520 -7.97 34.39 8.06
CA PRO A 520 -8.75 33.18 8.24
C PRO A 520 -8.43 32.13 7.18
N LEU A 521 -8.50 30.86 7.58
CA LEU A 521 -8.37 29.72 6.69
C LEU A 521 -9.69 29.48 5.96
N SER A 522 -9.63 29.39 4.64
CA SER A 522 -10.83 29.37 3.80
C SER A 522 -11.04 28.03 3.09
N PHE A 523 -12.29 27.62 2.94
CA PHE A 523 -12.70 26.42 2.22
C PHE A 523 -13.76 26.77 1.19
N ALA A 524 -13.45 26.62 -0.08
CA ALA A 524 -14.42 26.78 -1.16
C ALA A 524 -15.10 25.44 -1.46
N PHE A 525 -16.42 25.37 -1.33
CA PHE A 525 -17.18 24.16 -1.62
C PHE A 525 -17.50 24.02 -3.10
N GLU A 526 -17.61 22.78 -3.57
CA GLU A 526 -18.11 22.47 -4.91
C GLU A 526 -19.60 22.83 -5.02
N SER A 527 -19.99 23.35 -6.19
CA SER A 527 -21.37 23.77 -6.49
C SER A 527 -22.27 22.63 -6.99
#